data_AF-A0A7L3QV12-F1
#
_entry.id   AF-A0A7L3QV12-F1
#
_cell.length_a   1.000
_cell.length_b   1.000
_cell.length_c   1.000
_cell.angle_alpha   90.00
_cell.angle_beta   90.00
_cell.angle_gamma   90.00
#
_symmetry.space_group_name_H-M   'P 1'
#
loop_
_entity.id
_entity.type
_entity.pdbx_description
1 polymer ?
#
loop_
_entity_poly.entity_id
_entity_poly.type
_entity_poly.pdbx_seq_one_letter_code
_entity_poly.pdbx_strand_id
1 'polypeptide(L)'
;LCLGIVDDLTAAGIRCFGPTAKAAQLESSKSFTKAFLDRHEIPTARWKSFTDAKAACAFINSATFPALVVKASGLAAGKGVIVASTKEEACKAVTEIMQDKSFGTAGETVVVEELLEGEEISCLCFSDGVTIAPMPPAQDHKRLMDGDEGPNTGGMGAYSPAPQISKDLLQKIRETVLQKTVDGMRKEGVPYLGVLYAGLMLTKDGPKVLEFNCRFGDPECQVILPLLRSDLYEVMQAVINRRLGSSMPVWKEDSAAVTVVMASQGYPGAYPKGLEITGLAKARQLGLEVFHAGTALKDGRVVTSGGRVLTVTAIKEDLPSALREANLGVAAIHFQGAIYRRDIGYRAIAFLRQSRGLTYKNSGVDIEAGNTLVQKIKPFAAATSRSGCNAELGGFAGLFDLKAAGYRDPILVSGTDGVGTKLKIAQECQKHDTIGQDLVAMCVNDILAQGAEPLFFLDYFACGKLDVEVAQGVIAGIADACRKAGCALLGGETAEMPGMYPPGEYDLAGFAVGAVERGQMLPQLDRISEGDVLIGVASSGVHSNGFSLVRKIVEKSSLDFSSRVGVSGDQTLGELLLTPTKLYSKTLLPVLRSGHVKAYAHITGGGLLENIPRVLPESCGVVL
;
A
#
# COMPACT_ATOMS: atom_id res chain seq x y z
N LEU A 1 -9.63 27.87 21.99
CA LEU A 1 -10.76 27.11 21.42
C LEU A 1 -11.93 27.09 22.40
N CYS A 2 -11.78 26.49 23.58
CA CYS A 2 -12.85 26.37 24.58
C CYS A 2 -13.39 27.71 25.13
N LEU A 3 -12.61 28.80 25.01
CA LEU A 3 -13.02 30.17 25.35
C LEU A 3 -13.83 30.88 24.25
N GLY A 4 -14.12 30.24 23.12
CA GLY A 4 -15.01 30.82 22.09
C GLY A 4 -14.33 31.59 20.95
N ILE A 5 -13.00 31.60 20.86
CA ILE A 5 -12.29 32.38 19.82
C ILE A 5 -12.77 32.09 18.38
N VAL A 6 -13.14 30.85 18.07
CA VAL A 6 -13.67 30.49 16.73
C VAL A 6 -15.05 31.08 16.53
N ASP A 7 -15.91 31.02 17.55
CA ASP A 7 -17.25 31.59 17.52
C ASP A 7 -17.19 33.11 17.34
N ASP A 8 -16.36 33.80 18.14
CA ASP A 8 -16.20 35.25 18.12
C ASP A 8 -15.67 35.75 16.77
N LEU A 9 -14.62 35.11 16.23
CA LEU A 9 -14.05 35.49 14.94
C LEU A 9 -15.02 35.21 13.79
N THR A 10 -15.72 34.08 13.82
CA THR A 10 -16.70 33.73 12.78
C THR A 10 -17.88 34.70 12.81
N ALA A 11 -18.37 35.09 13.99
CA ALA A 11 -19.42 36.09 14.14
C ALA A 11 -19.00 37.48 13.59
N ALA A 12 -17.71 37.80 13.67
CA ALA A 12 -17.11 39.00 13.07
C ALA A 12 -16.79 38.86 11.57
N GLY A 13 -17.11 37.74 10.92
CA GLY A 13 -16.81 37.48 9.51
C GLY A 13 -15.35 37.10 9.23
N ILE A 14 -14.56 36.79 10.27
CA ILE A 14 -13.16 36.38 10.17
C ILE A 14 -13.09 34.86 10.18
N ARG A 15 -12.46 34.28 9.15
CA ARG A 15 -12.29 32.83 9.04
C ARG A 15 -11.31 32.33 10.11
N CYS A 16 -11.71 31.31 10.87
CA CYS A 16 -10.89 30.71 11.91
C CYS A 16 -10.86 29.18 11.77
N PHE A 17 -9.67 28.58 11.80
CA PHE A 17 -9.49 27.13 11.78
C PHE A 17 -9.53 26.57 13.20
N GLY A 18 -10.49 25.68 13.47
CA GLY A 18 -10.63 25.01 14.76
C GLY A 18 -12.10 24.84 15.15
N PRO A 19 -12.38 24.07 16.20
CA PRO A 19 -13.73 23.84 16.66
C PRO A 19 -14.27 25.03 17.45
N THR A 20 -15.59 25.23 17.39
CA THR A 20 -16.34 26.14 18.28
C THR A 20 -16.16 25.75 19.75
N ALA A 21 -16.46 26.66 20.68
CA ALA A 21 -16.42 26.36 22.11
C ALA A 21 -17.29 25.14 22.47
N LYS A 22 -18.46 25.02 21.84
CA LYS A 22 -19.37 23.88 22.04
C LYS A 22 -18.78 22.58 21.51
N ALA A 23 -18.14 22.60 20.33
CA ALA A 23 -17.46 21.42 19.79
C ALA A 23 -16.21 21.05 20.62
N ALA A 24 -15.52 22.05 21.17
CA ALA A 24 -14.36 21.88 22.03
C ALA A 24 -14.66 21.27 23.41
N GLN A 25 -15.95 21.07 23.76
CA GLN A 25 -16.35 20.32 24.96
C GLN A 25 -15.80 18.89 24.98
N LEU A 26 -15.50 18.30 23.81
CA LEU A 26 -14.81 17.01 23.69
C LEU A 26 -13.45 17.00 24.41
N GLU A 27 -12.78 18.14 24.54
CA GLU A 27 -11.54 18.28 25.32
C GLU A 27 -11.82 18.92 26.70
N SER A 28 -12.63 19.99 26.74
CA SER A 28 -12.76 20.82 27.94
C SER A 28 -13.62 20.22 29.06
N SER A 29 -14.40 19.18 28.78
CA SER A 29 -15.20 18.47 29.77
C SER A 29 -15.11 16.97 29.56
N LYS A 30 -14.29 16.28 30.37
CA LYS A 30 -14.16 14.82 30.28
C LYS A 30 -15.47 14.11 30.57
N SER A 31 -16.29 14.62 31.49
CA SER A 31 -17.62 14.05 31.74
C SER A 31 -18.54 14.16 30.52
N PHE A 32 -18.50 15.28 29.78
CA PHE A 32 -19.22 15.41 28.50
C PHE A 32 -18.72 14.38 27.50
N THR A 33 -17.40 14.27 27.32
CA THR A 33 -16.79 13.34 26.36
C THR A 33 -17.16 11.91 26.64
N LYS A 34 -17.08 11.47 27.89
CA LYS A 34 -17.42 10.09 28.24
C LYS A 34 -18.91 9.79 28.01
N ALA A 35 -19.80 10.71 28.37
CA ALA A 35 -21.22 10.59 28.07
C ALA A 35 -21.50 10.61 26.55
N PHE A 36 -20.76 11.39 25.79
CA PHE A 36 -20.83 11.43 24.32
C PHE A 36 -20.40 10.08 23.72
N LEU A 37 -19.27 9.52 24.17
CA LEU A 37 -18.77 8.23 23.73
C LEU A 37 -19.80 7.12 23.98
N ASP A 38 -20.46 7.12 25.14
CA ASP A 38 -21.53 6.15 25.46
C ASP A 38 -22.75 6.30 24.53
N ARG A 39 -23.23 7.54 24.32
CA ARG A 39 -24.41 7.81 23.47
C ARG A 39 -24.22 7.41 22.01
N HIS A 40 -22.98 7.41 21.51
CA HIS A 40 -22.64 7.09 20.12
C HIS A 40 -21.93 5.74 19.96
N GLU A 41 -21.89 4.93 21.02
CA GLU A 41 -21.29 3.59 21.02
C GLU A 41 -19.83 3.61 20.51
N ILE A 42 -19.04 4.55 21.03
CA ILE A 42 -17.62 4.70 20.72
C ILE A 42 -16.82 4.04 21.86
N PRO A 43 -15.94 3.07 21.56
CA PRO A 43 -15.24 2.30 22.61
C PRO A 43 -14.40 3.19 23.54
N THR A 44 -14.62 3.06 24.84
CA THR A 44 -13.84 3.76 25.87
C THR A 44 -13.76 2.93 27.16
N ALA A 45 -12.97 3.38 28.13
CA ALA A 45 -12.88 2.75 29.45
C ALA A 45 -14.23 2.86 30.19
N ARG A 46 -14.61 1.83 30.96
CA ARG A 46 -15.78 1.93 31.85
C ARG A 46 -15.57 3.08 32.84
N TRP A 47 -16.64 3.83 33.14
CA TRP A 47 -16.48 5.07 33.89
C TRP A 47 -17.73 5.49 34.66
N LYS A 48 -17.56 6.45 35.56
CA LYS A 48 -18.64 7.22 36.18
C LYS A 48 -18.13 8.59 36.64
N SER A 49 -18.97 9.63 36.60
CA SER A 49 -18.64 10.96 37.12
C SER A 49 -19.28 11.25 38.47
N PHE A 50 -18.62 12.05 39.29
CA PHE A 50 -19.03 12.39 40.64
C PHE A 50 -18.81 13.86 40.97
N THR A 51 -19.74 14.44 41.73
CA THR A 51 -19.62 15.76 42.37
C THR A 51 -19.51 15.65 43.89
N ASP A 52 -19.48 14.42 44.43
CA ASP A 52 -19.25 14.13 45.85
C ASP A 52 -18.11 13.11 46.00
N ALA A 53 -17.11 13.46 46.82
CA ALA A 53 -15.93 12.64 47.06
C ALA A 53 -16.29 11.30 47.73
N LYS A 54 -17.27 11.28 48.65
CA LYS A 54 -17.67 10.05 49.35
C LYS A 54 -18.30 9.05 48.37
N ALA A 55 -19.19 9.53 47.51
CA ALA A 55 -19.79 8.71 46.45
C ALA A 55 -18.75 8.16 45.46
N ALA A 56 -17.75 8.96 45.08
CA ALA A 56 -16.65 8.51 44.22
C ALA A 56 -15.82 7.40 44.87
N CYS A 57 -15.43 7.57 46.14
CA CYS A 57 -14.70 6.55 46.90
C CYS A 57 -15.52 5.27 47.10
N ALA A 58 -16.84 5.38 47.34
CA ALA A 58 -17.71 4.23 47.42
C ALA A 58 -17.73 3.43 46.10
N PHE A 59 -17.81 4.13 44.96
CA PHE A 59 -17.75 3.50 43.64
C PHE A 59 -16.42 2.80 43.37
N ILE A 60 -15.29 3.44 43.67
CA ILE A 60 -13.95 2.85 43.55
C ILE A 60 -13.87 1.54 44.35
N ASN A 61 -14.40 1.55 45.58
CA ASN A 61 -14.35 0.39 46.46
C ASN A 61 -15.27 -0.75 46.01
N SER A 62 -16.46 -0.44 45.49
CA SER A 62 -17.44 -1.43 45.06
C SER A 62 -17.30 -1.91 43.61
N ALA A 63 -16.48 -1.26 42.77
CA ALA A 63 -16.34 -1.60 41.36
C ALA A 63 -15.79 -3.03 41.17
N THR A 64 -16.35 -3.75 40.20
CA THR A 64 -15.91 -5.09 39.78
C THR A 64 -14.72 -5.08 38.82
N PHE A 65 -14.12 -3.91 38.61
CA PHE A 65 -13.02 -3.64 37.69
C PHE A 65 -12.05 -2.63 38.32
N PRO A 66 -10.81 -2.49 37.80
CA PRO A 66 -9.82 -1.58 38.38
C PRO A 66 -10.18 -0.12 38.09
N ALA A 67 -11.11 0.45 38.87
CA ALA A 67 -11.51 1.85 38.84
C ALA A 67 -10.43 2.75 39.47
N LEU A 68 -9.25 2.80 38.84
CA LEU A 68 -8.02 3.37 39.41
C LEU A 68 -7.53 4.63 38.69
N VAL A 69 -8.21 5.07 37.62
CA VAL A 69 -7.85 6.32 36.93
C VAL A 69 -8.83 7.41 37.35
N VAL A 70 -8.33 8.45 38.00
CA VAL A 70 -9.12 9.59 38.48
C VAL A 70 -8.74 10.83 37.69
N LYS A 71 -9.71 11.44 37.01
CA LYS A 71 -9.51 12.62 36.18
C LYS A 71 -10.41 13.78 36.63
N ALA A 72 -9.84 14.98 36.74
CA ALA A 72 -10.61 16.21 36.83
C ALA A 72 -11.36 16.43 35.50
N SER A 73 -12.66 16.76 35.56
CA SER A 73 -13.48 16.92 34.35
C SER A 73 -13.04 18.13 33.52
N GLY A 74 -12.69 19.25 34.17
CA GLY A 74 -12.23 20.46 33.48
C GLY A 74 -10.78 20.41 32.98
N LEU A 75 -10.35 21.53 32.38
CA LEU A 75 -8.98 21.71 31.89
C LEU A 75 -8.00 21.95 33.04
N ALA A 76 -7.14 20.96 33.30
CA ALA A 76 -6.13 20.99 34.36
C ALA A 76 -4.68 20.97 33.82
N ALA A 77 -4.46 21.47 32.59
CA ALA A 77 -3.15 21.56 31.94
C ALA A 77 -2.32 20.25 31.99
N GLY A 78 -2.98 19.09 31.80
CA GLY A 78 -2.34 17.78 31.84
C GLY A 78 -2.00 17.24 33.23
N LYS A 79 -2.24 18.01 34.31
CA LYS A 79 -1.94 17.62 35.70
C LYS A 79 -3.14 17.04 36.46
N GLY A 80 -4.34 17.13 35.89
CA GLY A 80 -5.58 16.64 36.52
C GLY A 80 -5.90 15.19 36.20
N VAL A 81 -4.91 14.34 35.89
CA VAL A 81 -5.10 12.91 35.66
C VAL A 81 -4.15 12.17 36.59
N ILE A 82 -4.70 11.33 37.46
CA ILE A 82 -3.97 10.50 38.40
C ILE A 82 -4.28 9.04 38.08
N VAL A 83 -3.23 8.26 37.82
CA VAL A 83 -3.30 6.81 37.61
C VAL A 83 -2.82 6.15 38.88
N ALA A 84 -3.74 5.63 39.67
CA ALA A 84 -3.46 5.03 40.97
C ALA A 84 -3.08 3.55 40.84
N SER A 85 -2.26 3.06 41.76
CA SER A 85 -1.89 1.64 41.87
C SER A 85 -2.84 0.87 42.77
N THR A 86 -3.51 1.54 43.71
CA THR A 86 -4.48 0.92 44.64
C THR A 86 -5.76 1.72 44.79
N LYS A 87 -6.81 1.08 45.34
CA LYS A 87 -8.10 1.73 45.61
C LYS A 87 -7.96 2.88 46.61
N GLU A 88 -7.09 2.73 47.60
CA GLU A 88 -6.78 3.76 48.60
C GLU A 88 -6.14 4.98 47.94
N GLU A 89 -5.17 4.76 47.04
CA GLU A 89 -4.53 5.84 46.28
C GLU A 89 -5.53 6.54 45.35
N ALA A 90 -6.43 5.80 44.70
CA ALA A 90 -7.50 6.39 43.89
C ALA A 90 -8.48 7.24 44.74
N CYS A 91 -8.86 6.77 45.92
CA CYS A 91 -9.71 7.53 46.85
C CYS A 91 -9.00 8.80 47.35
N LYS A 92 -7.69 8.72 47.59
CA LYS A 92 -6.86 9.88 47.94
C LYS A 92 -6.83 10.89 46.79
N ALA A 93 -6.62 10.43 45.55
CA ALA A 93 -6.63 11.26 44.35
C ALA A 93 -7.97 12.02 44.16
N VAL A 94 -9.10 11.35 44.41
CA VAL A 94 -10.42 12.00 44.42
C VAL A 94 -10.46 13.15 45.43
N THR A 95 -9.96 12.91 46.64
CA THR A 95 -9.95 13.89 47.73
C THR A 95 -9.06 15.09 47.37
N GLU A 96 -7.85 14.85 46.87
CA GLU A 96 -6.90 15.89 46.46
C GLU A 96 -7.44 16.76 45.31
N ILE A 97 -8.19 16.16 44.37
CA ILE A 97 -8.79 16.92 43.25
C ILE A 97 -9.99 17.77 43.72
N MET A 98 -10.85 17.21 44.58
CA MET A 98 -12.14 17.85 44.94
C MET A 98 -12.06 18.77 46.16
N GLN A 99 -11.29 18.44 47.19
CA GLN A 99 -11.28 19.16 48.48
C GLN A 99 -10.20 20.23 48.53
N ASP A 100 -8.99 19.94 48.05
CA ASP A 100 -7.87 20.89 48.12
C ASP A 100 -7.98 22.01 47.07
N LYS A 101 -9.01 21.97 46.21
CA LYS A 101 -9.24 22.89 45.07
C LYS A 101 -7.97 23.16 44.26
N SER A 102 -7.07 22.19 44.19
CA SER A 102 -5.77 22.26 43.51
C SER A 102 -5.88 22.68 42.04
N PHE A 103 -7.07 22.53 41.44
CA PHE A 103 -7.40 22.87 40.06
C PHE A 103 -8.58 23.85 39.90
N GLY A 104 -8.99 24.55 40.97
CA GLY A 104 -10.12 25.49 40.91
C GLY A 104 -11.44 24.83 40.50
N THR A 105 -12.24 25.51 39.66
CA THR A 105 -13.53 24.98 39.16
C THR A 105 -13.39 23.74 38.28
N ALA A 106 -12.20 23.45 37.75
CA ALA A 106 -11.96 22.26 36.94
C ALA A 106 -12.08 20.94 37.74
N GLY A 107 -11.99 21.00 39.08
CA GLY A 107 -12.08 19.86 39.99
C GLY A 107 -13.45 19.62 40.63
N GLU A 108 -14.48 20.40 40.30
CA GLU A 108 -15.84 20.24 40.88
C GLU A 108 -16.50 18.91 40.51
N THR A 109 -16.14 18.36 39.35
CA THR A 109 -16.54 17.04 38.89
C THR A 109 -15.32 16.20 38.61
N VAL A 110 -15.29 15.00 39.16
CA VAL A 110 -14.28 13.98 38.85
C VAL A 110 -14.87 12.87 38.00
N VAL A 111 -14.07 12.33 37.11
CA VAL A 111 -14.37 11.14 36.31
C VAL A 111 -13.46 10.03 36.84
N VAL A 112 -14.08 8.95 37.31
CA VAL A 112 -13.36 7.72 37.69
C VAL A 112 -13.53 6.71 36.57
N GLU A 113 -12.41 6.18 36.07
CA GLU A 113 -12.36 5.28 34.93
C GLU A 113 -11.60 3.99 35.24
N GLU A 114 -11.93 2.95 34.49
CA GLU A 114 -11.15 1.72 34.40
C GLU A 114 -9.71 2.00 33.94
N LEU A 115 -8.75 1.39 34.63
CA LEU A 115 -7.36 1.32 34.19
C LEU A 115 -7.26 0.39 32.99
N LEU A 116 -7.02 0.96 31.81
CA LEU A 116 -6.76 0.20 30.60
C LEU A 116 -5.28 -0.15 30.49
N GLU A 117 -5.00 -1.36 30.02
CA GLU A 117 -3.64 -1.85 29.74
C GLU A 117 -3.46 -2.02 28.23
N GLY A 118 -2.31 -1.58 27.73
CA GLY A 118 -2.00 -1.59 26.30
C GLY A 118 -0.91 -0.61 25.91
N GLU A 119 -0.78 -0.36 24.60
CA GLU A 119 0.05 0.73 24.09
C GLU A 119 -0.79 1.98 23.89
N GLU A 120 -0.31 3.12 24.40
CA GLU A 120 -0.86 4.44 24.08
C GLU A 120 -0.44 4.86 22.68
N ILE A 121 -1.40 5.31 21.89
CA ILE A 121 -1.18 5.83 20.53
C ILE A 121 -2.09 7.03 20.27
N SER A 122 -1.65 7.86 19.34
CA SER A 122 -2.33 9.09 18.98
C SER A 122 -2.81 9.02 17.54
N CYS A 123 -4.11 9.12 17.34
CA CYS A 123 -4.73 9.15 16.02
C CYS A 123 -5.42 10.50 15.82
N LEU A 124 -4.98 11.24 14.81
CA LEU A 124 -5.49 12.56 14.48
C LEU A 124 -6.20 12.53 13.14
N CYS A 125 -7.15 13.45 12.93
CA CYS A 125 -7.66 13.75 11.60
C CYS A 125 -7.96 15.24 11.43
N PHE A 126 -7.88 15.69 10.18
CA PHE A 126 -8.62 16.89 9.78
C PHE A 126 -10.09 16.53 9.62
N SER A 127 -10.98 17.40 10.11
CA SER A 127 -12.42 17.25 9.95
C SER A 127 -13.02 18.56 9.45
N ASP A 128 -13.91 18.48 8.47
CA ASP A 128 -14.71 19.61 7.98
C ASP A 128 -16.16 19.59 8.50
N GLY A 129 -16.43 18.70 9.46
CA GLY A 129 -17.74 18.47 10.06
C GLY A 129 -18.54 17.36 9.37
N VAL A 130 -18.06 16.82 8.25
CA VAL A 130 -18.65 15.66 7.57
C VAL A 130 -17.57 14.65 7.17
N THR A 131 -16.57 15.10 6.42
CA THR A 131 -15.45 14.30 5.98
C THR A 131 -14.33 14.36 7.01
N ILE A 132 -13.69 13.21 7.24
CA ILE A 132 -12.42 13.14 7.95
C ILE A 132 -11.28 12.73 7.02
N ALA A 133 -10.10 13.31 7.25
CA ALA A 133 -8.85 12.90 6.67
C ALA A 133 -7.86 12.50 7.77
N PRO A 134 -7.70 11.19 8.05
CA PRO A 134 -6.76 10.70 9.06
C PRO A 134 -5.32 11.09 8.74
N MET A 135 -4.56 11.39 9.79
CA MET A 135 -3.12 11.61 9.75
C MET A 135 -2.39 10.31 10.07
N PRO A 136 -1.10 10.17 9.68
CA PRO A 136 -0.27 9.06 10.16
C PRO A 136 -0.31 8.98 11.69
N PRO A 137 -0.50 7.79 12.28
CA PRO A 137 -0.57 7.64 13.73
C PRO A 137 0.77 8.05 14.33
N ALA A 138 0.73 8.67 15.50
CA ALA A 138 1.92 9.09 16.23
C ALA A 138 1.91 8.45 17.62
N GLN A 139 3.07 8.48 18.27
CA GLN A 139 3.19 8.17 19.68
C GLN A 139 4.16 9.15 20.33
N ASP A 140 3.79 9.67 21.49
CA ASP A 140 4.63 10.53 22.30
C ASP A 140 5.29 9.76 23.44
N HIS A 141 6.28 10.41 24.07
CA HIS A 141 6.96 9.92 25.26
C HIS A 141 6.78 10.93 26.39
N LYS A 142 5.84 10.67 27.30
CA LYS A 142 5.51 11.59 28.40
C LYS A 142 6.54 11.60 29.51
N ARG A 143 7.26 10.51 29.75
CA ARG A 143 8.20 10.35 30.86
C ARG A 143 9.51 11.11 30.62
N LEU A 144 10.02 11.75 31.67
CA LEU A 144 11.14 12.69 31.61
C LEU A 144 12.47 12.04 31.19
N MET A 145 12.74 10.83 31.67
CA MET A 145 14.03 10.14 31.52
C MET A 145 13.95 8.97 30.54
N ASP A 146 15.11 8.55 30.04
CA ASP A 146 15.25 7.36 29.21
C ASP A 146 14.66 6.13 29.94
N GLY A 147 14.16 5.14 29.19
CA GLY A 147 13.51 3.96 29.76
C GLY A 147 12.09 4.22 30.28
N ASP A 148 11.47 5.34 29.90
CA ASP A 148 10.17 5.79 30.40
C ASP A 148 10.14 5.99 31.93
N GLU A 149 11.26 6.48 32.50
CA GLU A 149 11.39 6.78 33.93
C GLU A 149 11.11 8.25 34.31
N GLY A 150 10.98 8.51 35.61
CA GLY A 150 10.77 9.85 36.15
C GLY A 150 9.33 10.36 36.04
N PRO A 151 9.06 11.64 36.36
CA PRO A 151 7.71 12.17 36.37
C PRO A 151 7.12 12.29 34.95
N ASN A 152 5.79 12.28 34.86
CA ASN A 152 5.10 12.65 33.62
C ASN A 152 5.35 14.13 33.28
N THR A 153 5.50 14.40 31.99
CA THR A 153 5.71 15.72 31.41
C THR A 153 4.62 16.02 30.37
N GLY A 154 4.75 17.15 29.68
CA GLY A 154 3.93 17.42 28.49
C GLY A 154 4.37 16.67 27.23
N GLY A 155 5.40 15.81 27.32
CA GLY A 155 6.00 15.09 26.19
C GLY A 155 7.46 15.50 25.98
N MET A 156 8.37 14.52 26.04
CA MET A 156 9.82 14.66 25.82
C MET A 156 10.26 14.30 24.39
N GLY A 157 9.34 13.82 23.58
CA GLY A 157 9.55 13.51 22.18
C GLY A 157 8.34 12.78 21.60
N ALA A 158 8.32 12.66 20.28
CA ALA A 158 7.30 11.93 19.56
C ALA A 158 7.90 11.35 18.28
N TYR A 159 7.18 10.41 17.67
CA TYR A 159 7.52 9.87 16.37
C TYR A 159 6.28 9.51 15.56
N SER A 160 6.43 9.46 14.24
CA SER A 160 5.39 9.05 13.30
C SER A 160 6.01 8.47 12.01
N PRO A 161 5.41 7.45 11.37
CA PRO A 161 4.22 6.72 11.81
C PRO A 161 4.52 5.74 12.98
N ALA A 162 3.50 5.42 13.78
CA ALA A 162 3.56 4.36 14.81
C ALA A 162 3.39 2.97 14.15
N PRO A 163 4.45 2.14 14.06
CA PRO A 163 4.44 0.90 13.27
C PRO A 163 3.55 -0.21 13.81
N GLN A 164 3.12 -0.11 15.08
CA GLN A 164 2.21 -1.07 15.71
C GLN A 164 0.78 -0.95 15.16
N ILE A 165 0.47 0.14 14.46
CA ILE A 165 -0.82 0.35 13.81
C ILE A 165 -0.74 -0.14 12.35
N SER A 166 -1.34 -1.30 12.09
CA SER A 166 -1.53 -1.77 10.72
C SER A 166 -2.52 -0.88 9.96
N LYS A 167 -2.51 -0.94 8.62
CA LYS A 167 -3.48 -0.23 7.77
C LYS A 167 -4.92 -0.61 8.13
N ASP A 168 -5.18 -1.89 8.42
CA ASP A 168 -6.50 -2.38 8.83
C ASP A 168 -6.93 -1.83 10.19
N LEU A 169 -6.00 -1.77 11.15
CA LEU A 169 -6.28 -1.20 12.47
C LEU A 169 -6.53 0.31 12.37
N LEU A 170 -5.77 1.03 11.53
CA LEU A 170 -6.01 2.45 11.26
C LEU A 170 -7.39 2.68 10.62
N GLN A 171 -7.79 1.82 9.67
CA GLN A 171 -9.12 1.88 9.07
C GLN A 171 -10.22 1.60 10.11
N LYS A 172 -10.01 0.62 11.00
CA LYS A 172 -10.93 0.37 12.12
C LYS A 172 -11.05 1.59 13.03
N ILE A 173 -9.94 2.22 13.41
CA ILE A 173 -9.93 3.45 14.24
C ILE A 173 -10.66 4.60 13.53
N ARG A 174 -10.42 4.75 12.22
CA ARG A 174 -11.11 5.74 11.39
C ARG A 174 -12.62 5.57 11.48
N GLU A 175 -13.13 4.35 11.34
CA GLU A 175 -14.57 4.08 11.32
C GLU A 175 -15.19 4.12 12.72
N THR A 176 -14.58 3.44 13.70
CA THR A 176 -15.21 3.21 15.01
C THR A 176 -14.97 4.34 16.01
N VAL A 177 -13.99 5.21 15.76
CA VAL A 177 -13.67 6.33 16.64
C VAL A 177 -13.82 7.67 15.91
N LEU A 178 -13.00 7.93 14.89
CA LEU A 178 -12.88 9.28 14.33
C LEU A 178 -14.15 9.70 13.58
N GLN A 179 -14.62 8.88 12.63
CA GLN A 179 -15.80 9.19 11.82
C GLN A 179 -17.06 9.18 12.68
N LYS A 180 -17.22 8.16 13.55
CA LYS A 180 -18.32 8.13 14.53
C LYS A 180 -18.37 9.37 15.42
N THR A 181 -17.22 9.89 15.86
CA THR A 181 -17.16 11.12 16.66
C THR A 181 -17.65 12.32 15.86
N VAL A 182 -17.15 12.52 14.64
CA VAL A 182 -17.58 13.64 13.79
C VAL A 182 -19.07 13.53 13.43
N ASP A 183 -19.55 12.33 13.13
CA ASP A 183 -20.97 12.08 12.85
C ASP A 183 -21.85 12.32 14.07
N GLY A 184 -21.43 11.88 15.26
CA GLY A 184 -22.15 12.09 16.52
C GLY A 184 -22.27 13.58 16.84
N MET A 185 -21.16 14.32 16.73
CA MET A 185 -21.13 15.78 16.93
C MET A 185 -22.06 16.51 15.94
N ARG A 186 -22.06 16.11 14.67
CA ARG A 186 -22.98 16.63 13.65
C ARG A 186 -24.44 16.31 13.99
N LYS A 187 -24.75 15.08 14.41
CA LYS A 187 -26.11 14.66 14.80
C LYS A 187 -26.64 15.45 16.00
N GLU A 188 -25.78 15.83 16.94
CA GLU A 188 -26.13 16.69 18.08
C GLU A 188 -26.21 18.19 17.72
N GLY A 189 -26.08 18.54 16.43
CA GLY A 189 -26.17 19.92 15.94
C GLY A 189 -24.93 20.77 16.24
N VAL A 190 -23.79 20.11 16.52
CA VAL A 190 -22.52 20.77 16.88
C VAL A 190 -21.40 20.24 15.97
N PRO A 191 -21.41 20.55 14.66
CA PRO A 191 -20.42 20.01 13.73
C PRO A 191 -18.99 20.35 14.16
N TYR A 192 -18.11 19.36 14.08
CA TYR A 192 -16.72 19.47 14.53
C TYR A 192 -15.78 19.81 13.35
N LEU A 193 -15.22 21.02 13.35
CA LEU A 193 -14.27 21.48 12.32
C LEU A 193 -12.87 21.65 12.93
N GLY A 194 -11.82 21.32 12.17
CA GLY A 194 -10.43 21.49 12.60
C GLY A 194 -9.70 20.16 12.77
N VAL A 195 -8.86 20.06 13.81
CA VAL A 195 -8.10 18.86 14.13
C VAL A 195 -8.75 18.14 15.30
N LEU A 196 -9.25 16.94 15.05
CA LEU A 196 -9.66 16.02 16.11
C LEU A 196 -8.47 15.13 16.46
N TYR A 197 -8.05 15.19 17.71
CA TYR A 197 -7.04 14.31 18.27
C TYR A 197 -7.71 13.27 19.16
N ALA A 198 -7.43 11.99 18.93
CA ALA A 198 -7.85 10.89 19.78
C ALA A 198 -6.63 10.21 20.42
N GLY A 199 -6.51 10.32 21.73
CA GLY A 199 -5.59 9.49 22.51
C GLY A 199 -6.25 8.14 22.75
N LEU A 200 -5.63 7.07 22.27
CA LEU A 200 -6.18 5.71 22.32
C LEU A 200 -5.27 4.79 23.11
N MET A 201 -5.88 3.80 23.77
CA MET A 201 -5.19 2.64 24.29
C MET A 201 -5.50 1.44 23.38
N LEU A 202 -4.46 0.77 22.87
CA LEU A 202 -4.59 -0.49 22.16
C LEU A 202 -4.67 -1.62 23.18
N THR A 203 -5.89 -2.01 23.56
CA THR A 203 -6.10 -3.13 24.48
C THR A 203 -6.26 -4.44 23.72
N LYS A 204 -6.26 -5.56 24.46
CA LYS A 204 -6.61 -6.88 23.92
C LYS A 204 -7.98 -6.96 23.25
N ASP A 205 -8.90 -6.06 23.61
CA ASP A 205 -10.26 -5.99 23.03
C ASP A 205 -10.36 -5.00 21.86
N GLY A 206 -9.24 -4.35 21.49
CA GLY A 206 -9.15 -3.34 20.44
C GLY A 206 -8.92 -1.91 20.96
N PRO A 207 -8.95 -0.91 20.05
CA PRO A 207 -8.67 0.48 20.41
C PRO A 207 -9.80 1.07 21.26
N LYS A 208 -9.43 1.69 22.39
CA LYS A 208 -10.35 2.40 23.28
C LYS A 208 -9.90 3.85 23.48
N VAL A 209 -10.85 4.80 23.40
CA VAL A 209 -10.59 6.22 23.61
C VAL A 209 -10.24 6.50 25.07
N LEU A 210 -9.07 7.10 25.31
CA LEU A 210 -8.65 7.64 26.60
C LEU A 210 -9.13 9.07 26.80
N GLU A 211 -8.96 9.89 25.76
CA GLU A 211 -9.36 11.31 25.72
C GLU A 211 -9.38 11.85 24.28
N PHE A 212 -10.05 12.98 24.10
CA PHE A 212 -9.90 13.80 22.90
C PHE A 212 -9.18 15.10 23.23
N ASN A 213 -8.39 15.59 22.27
CA ASN A 213 -7.92 16.97 22.21
C ASN A 213 -8.48 17.62 20.93
N CYS A 214 -8.60 18.94 20.96
CA CYS A 214 -9.24 19.69 19.89
C CYS A 214 -8.27 20.47 18.99
N ARG A 215 -7.03 20.01 18.96
CA ARG A 215 -5.87 20.64 18.33
C ARG A 215 -4.79 19.57 18.13
N PHE A 216 -3.74 19.92 17.40
CA PHE A 216 -2.54 19.09 17.37
C PHE A 216 -1.95 18.93 18.77
N GLY A 217 -1.48 17.73 19.09
CA GLY A 217 -0.64 17.49 20.26
C GLY A 217 0.75 18.09 20.08
N ASP A 218 1.43 18.33 21.19
CA ASP A 218 2.79 18.87 21.23
C ASP A 218 3.60 17.96 22.16
N PRO A 219 4.57 17.17 21.65
CA PRO A 219 5.34 17.43 20.43
C PRO A 219 4.95 16.65 19.15
N GLU A 220 3.73 16.10 19.05
CA GLU A 220 3.34 15.26 17.90
C GLU A 220 3.15 16.04 16.60
N CYS A 221 2.71 17.30 16.68
CA CYS A 221 2.62 18.21 15.54
C CYS A 221 3.94 18.25 14.76
N GLN A 222 5.06 18.29 15.51
CA GLN A 222 6.42 18.38 15.01
C GLN A 222 6.89 17.10 14.30
N VAL A 223 6.17 15.98 14.36
CA VAL A 223 6.47 14.79 13.55
C VAL A 223 5.41 14.49 12.49
N ILE A 224 4.17 14.95 12.68
CA ILE A 224 3.09 14.73 11.72
C ILE A 224 3.21 15.71 10.54
N LEU A 225 3.29 17.01 10.81
CA LEU A 225 3.29 18.01 9.74
C LEU A 225 4.48 17.90 8.77
N PRO A 226 5.71 17.55 9.22
CA PRO A 226 6.82 17.37 8.27
C PRO A 226 6.65 16.18 7.30
N LEU A 227 5.72 15.26 7.60
CA LEU A 227 5.32 14.18 6.71
C LEU A 227 4.21 14.58 5.74
N LEU A 228 3.57 15.75 5.90
CA LEU A 228 2.56 16.25 4.98
C LEU A 228 3.22 16.70 3.67
N ARG A 229 2.78 16.14 2.54
CA ARG A 229 3.19 16.59 1.20
C ARG A 229 2.30 17.72 0.68
N SER A 230 1.01 17.67 1.01
CA SER A 230 0.05 18.72 0.63
C SER A 230 0.36 20.05 1.30
N ASP A 231 -0.11 21.14 0.69
CA ASP A 231 -0.07 22.45 1.33
C ASP A 231 -1.06 22.51 2.50
N LEU A 232 -0.55 22.75 3.71
CA LEU A 232 -1.37 22.88 4.92
C LEU A 232 -2.39 24.01 4.80
N TYR A 233 -2.07 25.12 4.11
CA TYR A 233 -3.00 26.22 3.88
C TYR A 233 -4.22 25.75 3.10
N GLU A 234 -4.03 24.98 2.02
CA GLU A 234 -5.13 24.45 1.21
C GLU A 234 -6.00 23.49 2.01
N VAL A 235 -5.38 22.62 2.81
CA VAL A 235 -6.12 21.68 3.69
C VAL A 235 -6.96 22.45 4.72
N MET A 236 -6.39 23.47 5.38
CA MET A 236 -7.11 24.30 6.35
C MET A 236 -8.25 25.09 5.68
N GLN A 237 -8.03 25.61 4.47
CA GLN A 237 -9.06 26.30 3.69
C GLN A 237 -10.18 25.34 3.28
N ALA A 238 -9.86 24.12 2.88
CA ALA A 238 -10.83 23.07 2.54
C ALA A 238 -11.68 22.67 3.76
N VAL A 239 -11.06 22.58 4.95
CA VAL A 239 -11.78 22.33 6.21
C VAL A 239 -12.76 23.45 6.51
N ILE A 240 -12.33 24.72 6.51
CA ILE A 240 -13.20 25.86 6.80
C ILE A 240 -14.35 25.94 5.78
N ASN A 241 -14.07 25.62 4.51
CA ASN A 241 -15.03 25.66 3.42
C ASN A 241 -15.93 24.42 3.32
N ARG A 242 -15.73 23.38 4.16
CA ARG A 242 -16.47 22.11 4.09
C ARG A 242 -16.32 21.38 2.76
N ARG A 243 -15.09 21.33 2.25
CA ARG A 243 -14.73 20.72 0.97
C ARG A 243 -13.57 19.74 1.10
N LEU A 244 -13.30 19.23 2.30
CA LEU A 244 -12.16 18.35 2.54
C LEU A 244 -12.19 17.09 1.67
N GLY A 245 -13.38 16.55 1.38
CA GLY A 245 -13.56 15.40 0.48
C GLY A 245 -13.07 15.63 -0.97
N SER A 246 -12.90 16.88 -1.40
CA SER A 246 -12.36 17.22 -2.72
C SER A 246 -10.86 17.54 -2.72
N SER A 247 -10.24 17.63 -1.55
CA SER A 247 -8.82 17.98 -1.37
C SER A 247 -8.26 17.21 -0.17
N MET A 248 -8.11 15.89 -0.33
CA MET A 248 -7.59 15.02 0.71
C MET A 248 -6.07 15.24 0.87
N PRO A 249 -5.54 15.37 2.10
CA PRO A 249 -4.12 15.52 2.35
C PRO A 249 -3.34 14.25 1.95
N VAL A 250 -2.17 14.47 1.35
CA VAL A 250 -1.23 13.43 0.95
C VAL A 250 -0.02 13.45 1.87
N TRP A 251 0.43 12.27 2.30
CA TRP A 251 1.53 12.10 3.25
C TRP A 251 2.73 11.40 2.59
N LYS A 252 3.93 11.55 3.16
CA LYS A 252 5.13 10.80 2.76
C LYS A 252 5.03 9.37 3.31
N GLU A 253 4.77 8.39 2.44
CA GLU A 253 4.63 6.98 2.86
C GLU A 253 5.97 6.29 3.17
N ASP A 254 7.05 6.69 2.48
CA ASP A 254 8.39 6.10 2.64
C ASP A 254 9.27 6.90 3.61
N SER A 255 8.69 7.45 4.67
CA SER A 255 9.42 8.30 5.62
C SER A 255 8.89 8.17 7.04
N ALA A 256 9.81 8.26 7.99
CA ALA A 256 9.54 8.39 9.41
C ALA A 256 10.12 9.70 9.94
N ALA A 257 9.39 10.32 10.84
CA ALA A 257 9.81 11.52 11.57
C ALA A 257 9.96 11.20 13.06
N VAL A 258 11.06 11.65 13.66
CA VAL A 258 11.31 11.59 15.10
C VAL A 258 11.66 12.98 15.58
N THR A 259 11.04 13.41 16.68
CA THR A 259 11.37 14.65 17.34
C THR A 259 11.80 14.42 18.78
N VAL A 260 12.89 15.06 19.19
CA VAL A 260 13.41 15.04 20.56
C VAL A 260 13.23 16.43 21.17
N VAL A 261 12.63 16.50 22.35
CA VAL A 261 12.45 17.75 23.10
C VAL A 261 13.69 18.01 23.96
N MET A 262 14.21 19.22 23.88
CA MET A 262 15.16 19.75 24.85
C MET A 262 14.43 20.60 25.89
N ALA A 263 14.56 20.23 27.16
CA ALA A 263 13.93 20.92 28.29
C ALA A 263 14.96 21.52 29.24
N SER A 264 14.52 22.49 30.04
CA SER A 264 15.33 23.13 31.08
C SER A 264 15.44 22.23 32.32
N GLN A 265 16.62 22.19 32.94
CA GLN A 265 16.84 21.47 34.20
C GLN A 265 15.79 21.84 35.24
N GLY A 266 15.22 20.82 35.88
CA GLY A 266 14.16 20.98 36.89
C GLY A 266 12.74 20.86 36.33
N TYR A 267 12.54 20.90 35.01
CA TYR A 267 11.26 20.51 34.38
C TYR A 267 10.91 19.05 34.74
N PRO A 268 9.65 18.70 35.11
CA PRO A 268 8.42 19.50 35.06
C PRO A 268 8.12 20.40 36.28
N GLY A 269 9.04 20.45 37.25
CA GLY A 269 8.99 21.34 38.42
C GLY A 269 9.46 22.77 38.12
N ALA A 270 10.17 23.39 39.07
CA ALA A 270 10.76 24.72 38.89
C ALA A 270 12.02 24.63 38.01
N TYR A 271 12.16 25.56 37.06
CA TYR A 271 13.26 25.58 36.09
C TYR A 271 13.77 27.01 35.85
N PRO A 272 15.07 27.19 35.50
CA PRO A 272 15.63 28.49 35.19
C PRO A 272 15.15 29.01 33.83
N LYS A 273 15.14 30.34 33.67
CA LYS A 273 14.85 31.05 32.42
C LYS A 273 15.97 32.03 32.10
N GLY A 274 16.06 32.47 30.85
CA GLY A 274 17.02 33.46 30.38
C GLY A 274 18.40 32.89 30.09
N LEU A 275 18.55 31.57 29.99
CA LEU A 275 19.82 30.91 29.66
C LEU A 275 20.05 30.94 28.15
N GLU A 276 21.25 31.34 27.72
CA GLU A 276 21.60 31.45 26.31
C GLU A 276 21.59 30.09 25.60
N ILE A 277 21.02 30.06 24.39
CA ILE A 277 20.92 28.89 23.51
C ILE A 277 21.87 29.09 22.33
N THR A 278 22.82 28.16 22.17
CA THR A 278 23.80 28.15 21.06
C THR A 278 23.68 26.87 20.24
N GLY A 279 24.29 26.84 19.05
CA GLY A 279 24.31 25.65 18.18
C GLY A 279 23.11 25.47 17.25
N LEU A 280 22.10 26.35 17.29
CA LEU A 280 20.91 26.30 16.43
C LEU A 280 21.27 26.25 14.93
N ALA A 281 22.26 27.04 14.49
CA ALA A 281 22.71 27.05 13.10
C ALA A 281 23.35 25.71 12.67
N LYS A 282 24.04 25.02 13.59
CA LYS A 282 24.68 23.73 13.32
C LYS A 282 23.64 22.63 13.12
N ALA A 283 22.57 22.61 13.93
CA ALA A 283 21.46 21.68 13.73
C ALA A 283 20.78 21.89 12.36
N ARG A 284 20.57 23.14 11.94
CA ARG A 284 20.03 23.46 10.61
C ARG A 284 20.96 23.00 9.47
N GLN A 285 22.27 23.16 9.62
CA GLN A 285 23.25 22.68 8.62
C GLN A 285 23.24 21.15 8.46
N LEU A 286 22.81 20.40 9.48
CA LEU A 286 22.59 18.96 9.39
C LEU A 286 21.27 18.58 8.67
N GLY A 287 20.51 19.56 8.19
CA GLY A 287 19.22 19.34 7.54
C GLY A 287 18.10 18.97 8.51
N LEU A 288 18.21 19.36 9.78
CA LEU A 288 17.23 19.10 10.82
C LEU A 288 16.33 20.31 11.06
N GLU A 289 15.07 20.04 11.35
CA GLU A 289 14.11 21.07 11.73
C GLU A 289 14.22 21.34 13.23
N VAL A 290 14.29 22.63 13.60
CA VAL A 290 14.35 23.07 15.00
C VAL A 290 13.13 23.94 15.29
N PHE A 291 12.17 23.36 16.01
CA PHE A 291 10.94 24.05 16.40
C PHE A 291 11.10 24.66 17.80
N HIS A 292 10.94 25.98 17.89
CA HIS A 292 11.05 26.70 19.15
C HIS A 292 9.76 26.55 19.95
N ALA A 293 9.89 26.16 21.23
CA ALA A 293 8.79 26.15 22.19
C ALA A 293 8.98 27.33 23.16
N GLY A 294 9.49 27.10 24.37
CA GLY A 294 9.80 28.14 25.34
C GLY A 294 11.13 28.84 25.07
N THR A 295 11.22 29.68 24.03
CA THR A 295 12.37 30.56 23.78
C THR A 295 11.96 32.03 23.70
N ALA A 296 12.90 32.94 23.94
CA ALA A 296 12.73 34.38 23.75
C ALA A 296 13.98 35.00 23.12
N LEU A 297 13.84 36.19 22.53
CA LEU A 297 14.97 37.02 22.10
C LEU A 297 15.32 38.01 23.21
N LYS A 298 16.58 38.03 23.63
CA LYS A 298 17.13 38.99 24.60
C LYS A 298 18.50 39.44 24.15
N ASP A 299 18.69 40.75 23.97
CA ASP A 299 19.97 41.35 23.56
C ASP A 299 20.57 40.71 22.29
N GLY A 300 19.71 40.39 21.31
CA GLY A 300 20.10 39.74 20.04
C GLY A 300 20.40 38.24 20.15
N ARG A 301 20.25 37.64 21.34
CA ARG A 301 20.49 36.22 21.61
C ARG A 301 19.19 35.47 21.86
N VAL A 302 19.16 34.19 21.51
CA VAL A 302 18.05 33.30 21.86
C VAL A 302 18.27 32.76 23.26
N VAL A 303 17.28 32.87 24.13
CA VAL A 303 17.34 32.41 25.53
C VAL A 303 16.17 31.50 25.88
N THR A 304 16.35 30.64 26.90
CA THR A 304 15.26 29.81 27.44
C THR A 304 14.16 30.66 28.09
N SER A 305 12.90 30.28 27.89
CA SER A 305 11.74 30.99 28.45
C SER A 305 10.60 30.06 28.89
N GLY A 306 10.81 28.74 28.84
CA GLY A 306 9.83 27.73 29.26
C GLY A 306 10.48 26.41 29.68
N GLY A 307 9.67 25.51 30.22
CA GLY A 307 10.11 24.19 30.68
C GLY A 307 10.62 23.33 29.52
N ARG A 308 9.78 23.13 28.50
CA ARG A 308 10.20 22.64 27.18
C ARG A 308 10.70 23.82 26.36
N VAL A 309 11.94 23.75 25.88
CA VAL A 309 12.63 24.87 25.24
C VAL A 309 12.46 24.81 23.73
N LEU A 310 12.78 23.67 23.13
CA LEU A 310 12.68 23.45 21.69
C LEU A 310 12.59 21.96 21.38
N THR A 311 12.27 21.63 20.13
CA THR A 311 12.37 20.28 19.60
C THR A 311 13.31 20.23 18.41
N VAL A 312 13.99 19.11 18.23
CA VAL A 312 14.80 18.82 17.05
C VAL A 312 14.17 17.62 16.35
N THR A 313 13.76 17.83 15.11
CA THR A 313 13.06 16.84 14.29
C THR A 313 13.92 16.41 13.12
N ALA A 314 14.02 15.10 12.93
CA ALA A 314 14.62 14.48 11.75
C ALA A 314 13.55 13.72 10.97
N ILE A 315 13.64 13.76 9.64
CA ILE A 315 12.83 12.96 8.71
C ILE A 315 13.79 12.08 7.92
N LYS A 316 13.61 10.76 8.00
CA LYS A 316 14.46 9.75 7.35
C LYS A 316 13.62 8.60 6.83
N GLU A 317 14.26 7.66 6.16
CA GLU A 317 13.67 6.44 5.59
C GLU A 317 13.07 5.50 6.64
N ASP A 318 13.57 5.53 7.88
CA ASP A 318 13.09 4.69 8.98
C ASP A 318 13.27 5.36 10.36
N LEU A 319 12.57 4.81 11.38
CA LEU A 319 12.62 5.30 12.76
C LEU A 319 14.03 5.26 13.38
N PRO A 320 14.81 4.17 13.27
CA PRO A 320 16.18 4.14 13.78
C PRO A 320 17.08 5.24 13.22
N SER A 321 17.00 5.52 11.92
CA SER A 321 17.78 6.57 11.28
C SER A 321 17.28 7.95 11.66
N ALA A 322 15.97 8.18 11.71
CA ALA A 322 15.41 9.46 12.19
C ALA A 322 15.84 9.76 13.63
N LEU A 323 15.77 8.78 14.54
CA LEU A 323 16.22 8.95 15.93
C LEU A 323 17.72 9.28 16.02
N ARG A 324 18.57 8.57 15.27
CA ARG A 324 20.02 8.82 15.24
C ARG A 324 20.33 10.26 14.82
N GLU A 325 19.69 10.74 13.77
CA GLU A 325 19.91 12.09 13.25
C GLU A 325 19.35 13.18 14.19
N ALA A 326 18.17 12.96 14.78
CA ALA A 326 17.65 13.87 15.81
C ALA A 326 18.59 13.97 17.02
N ASN A 327 19.18 12.84 17.45
CA ASN A 327 20.17 12.78 18.52
C ASN A 327 21.45 13.56 18.19
N LEU A 328 21.92 13.54 16.93
CA LEU A 328 23.04 14.39 16.49
C LEU A 328 22.70 15.88 16.59
N GLY A 329 21.45 16.26 16.27
CA GLY A 329 21.00 17.64 16.34
C GLY A 329 20.87 18.18 17.75
N VAL A 330 20.27 17.43 18.68
CA VAL A 330 20.21 17.85 20.10
C VAL A 330 21.58 17.90 20.75
N ALA A 331 22.53 17.05 20.32
CA ALA A 331 23.92 17.11 20.77
C ALA A 331 24.69 18.34 20.23
N ALA A 332 24.22 18.95 19.13
CA ALA A 332 24.81 20.16 18.59
C ALA A 332 24.33 21.45 19.28
N ILE A 333 23.15 21.42 19.90
CA ILE A 333 22.52 22.56 20.57
C ILE A 333 22.89 22.56 22.05
N HIS A 334 23.21 23.73 22.59
CA HIS A 334 23.68 23.86 23.97
C HIS A 334 22.97 25.01 24.69
N PHE A 335 22.50 24.72 25.91
CA PHE A 335 22.19 25.70 26.94
C PHE A 335 22.46 25.04 28.31
N GLN A 336 22.78 25.85 29.32
CA GLN A 336 23.11 25.32 30.63
C GLN A 336 21.95 24.51 31.22
N GLY A 337 22.21 23.27 31.65
CA GLY A 337 21.19 22.39 32.23
C GLY A 337 20.20 21.81 31.21
N ALA A 338 20.55 21.72 29.92
CA ALA A 338 19.71 21.04 28.94
C ALA A 338 19.51 19.56 29.30
N ILE A 339 18.26 19.12 29.34
CA ILE A 339 17.86 17.72 29.50
C ILE A 339 17.04 17.27 28.29
N TYR A 340 17.30 16.07 27.81
CA TYR A 340 16.58 15.45 26.69
C TYR A 340 16.76 13.93 26.75
N ARG A 341 15.81 13.21 26.16
CA ARG A 341 15.88 11.75 26.04
C ARG A 341 16.63 11.33 24.78
N ARG A 342 17.32 10.20 24.85
CA ARG A 342 18.08 9.63 23.72
C ARG A 342 17.38 8.46 23.05
N ASP A 343 16.29 7.98 23.64
CA ASP A 343 15.60 6.73 23.30
C ASP A 343 14.18 6.95 22.76
N ILE A 344 13.86 8.14 22.22
CA ILE A 344 12.54 8.42 21.64
C ILE A 344 12.21 7.40 20.55
N GLY A 345 11.10 6.67 20.70
CA GLY A 345 10.67 5.62 19.78
C GLY A 345 11.30 4.24 20.04
N TYR A 346 12.02 4.02 21.16
CA TYR A 346 12.68 2.74 21.44
C TYR A 346 11.73 1.53 21.41
N ARG A 347 10.47 1.70 21.84
CA ARG A 347 9.43 0.65 21.81
C ARG A 347 9.05 0.28 20.38
N ALA A 348 8.81 1.26 19.51
CA ALA A 348 8.56 1.01 18.09
C ALA A 348 9.75 0.36 17.38
N ILE A 349 10.97 0.79 17.70
CA ILE A 349 12.20 0.18 17.16
C ILE A 349 12.32 -1.28 17.62
N ALA A 350 12.00 -1.56 18.89
CA ALA A 350 11.96 -2.93 19.40
C ALA A 350 10.87 -3.77 18.72
N PHE A 351 9.68 -3.21 18.52
CA PHE A 351 8.58 -3.85 17.79
C PHE A 351 9.00 -4.25 16.36
N LEU A 352 9.61 -3.31 15.61
CA LEU A 352 10.11 -3.56 14.25
C LEU A 352 11.20 -4.63 14.18
N ARG A 353 11.98 -4.81 15.27
CA ARG A 353 13.00 -5.87 15.39
C ARG A 353 12.39 -7.23 15.74
N GLN A 354 11.24 -7.26 16.41
CA GLN A 354 10.51 -8.50 16.74
C GLN A 354 9.65 -8.99 15.55
N SER A 355 9.17 -8.08 14.71
CA SER A 355 8.15 -8.37 13.67
C SER A 355 8.71 -8.74 12.29
N ARG A 356 9.68 -9.65 12.19
CA ARG A 356 10.05 -10.25 10.89
C ARG A 356 10.13 -11.77 10.96
N GLY A 357 8.97 -12.42 10.95
CA GLY A 357 8.82 -13.60 10.10
C GLY A 357 8.66 -13.14 8.66
N LEU A 358 9.53 -13.56 7.75
CA LEU A 358 9.31 -13.39 6.31
C LEU A 358 8.09 -14.24 5.92
N THR A 359 7.01 -13.62 5.46
CA THR A 359 5.93 -14.34 4.76
C THR A 359 6.21 -14.30 3.27
N TYR A 360 5.77 -15.32 2.54
CA TYR A 360 5.95 -15.38 1.08
C TYR A 360 5.29 -14.18 0.36
N LYS A 361 4.18 -13.68 0.92
CA LYS A 361 3.51 -12.45 0.49
C LYS A 361 4.38 -11.20 0.71
N ASN A 362 5.15 -11.15 1.80
CA ASN A 362 6.08 -10.04 2.07
C ASN A 362 7.35 -10.10 1.19
N SER A 363 7.69 -11.25 0.60
CA SER A 363 8.64 -11.32 -0.52
C SER A 363 8.03 -10.90 -1.87
N GLY A 364 6.76 -10.47 -1.87
CA GLY A 364 6.03 -10.00 -3.04
C GLY A 364 5.36 -11.12 -3.86
N VAL A 365 5.19 -12.31 -3.28
CA VAL A 365 4.50 -13.43 -3.95
C VAL A 365 3.19 -13.79 -3.24
N ASP A 366 2.07 -13.52 -3.90
CA ASP A 366 0.72 -13.72 -3.35
C ASP A 366 0.10 -15.07 -3.76
N ILE A 367 0.24 -16.07 -2.88
CA ILE A 367 -0.30 -17.41 -3.06
C ILE A 367 -1.84 -17.40 -3.21
N GLU A 368 -2.53 -16.50 -2.52
CA GLU A 368 -3.99 -16.42 -2.57
C GLU A 368 -4.47 -15.89 -3.92
N ALA A 369 -3.76 -14.89 -4.46
CA ALA A 369 -4.00 -14.39 -5.82
C ALA A 369 -3.74 -15.47 -6.87
N GLY A 370 -2.65 -16.23 -6.73
CA GLY A 370 -2.34 -17.37 -7.59
C GLY A 370 -3.44 -18.46 -7.56
N ASN A 371 -3.89 -18.85 -6.37
CA ASN A 371 -4.99 -19.81 -6.23
C ASN A 371 -6.30 -19.31 -6.85
N THR A 372 -6.59 -18.02 -6.69
CA THR A 372 -7.77 -17.38 -7.31
C THR A 372 -7.69 -17.44 -8.83
N LEU A 373 -6.54 -17.13 -9.42
CA LEU A 373 -6.32 -17.24 -10.86
C LEU A 373 -6.57 -18.68 -11.34
N VAL A 374 -5.98 -19.69 -10.69
CA VAL A 374 -6.15 -21.10 -11.04
C VAL A 374 -7.64 -21.48 -11.10
N GLN A 375 -8.45 -21.06 -10.12
CA GLN A 375 -9.89 -21.36 -10.14
C GLN A 375 -10.61 -20.69 -11.32
N LYS A 376 -10.21 -19.46 -11.69
CA LYS A 376 -10.81 -18.73 -12.81
C LYS A 376 -10.46 -19.31 -14.17
N ILE A 377 -9.28 -19.91 -14.34
CA ILE A 377 -8.81 -20.41 -15.64
C ILE A 377 -9.17 -21.88 -15.93
N LYS A 378 -9.52 -22.66 -14.89
CA LYS A 378 -9.97 -24.07 -15.04
C LYS A 378 -11.01 -24.29 -16.13
N PRO A 379 -12.09 -23.48 -16.25
CA PRO A 379 -13.09 -23.66 -17.31
C PRO A 379 -12.51 -23.45 -18.72
N PHE A 380 -11.53 -22.57 -18.88
CA PHE A 380 -10.90 -22.30 -20.17
C PHE A 380 -10.06 -23.49 -20.63
N ALA A 381 -9.24 -24.05 -19.74
CA ALA A 381 -8.44 -25.25 -20.03
C ALA A 381 -9.34 -26.46 -20.34
N ALA A 382 -10.37 -26.72 -19.53
CA ALA A 382 -11.30 -27.83 -19.75
C ALA A 382 -11.99 -27.77 -21.13
N ALA A 383 -12.30 -26.56 -21.62
CA ALA A 383 -12.87 -26.35 -22.96
C ALA A 383 -11.92 -26.73 -24.11
N THR A 384 -10.64 -26.98 -23.83
CA THR A 384 -9.65 -27.43 -24.83
C THR A 384 -9.50 -28.96 -24.91
N SER A 385 -10.28 -29.71 -24.11
CA SER A 385 -10.25 -31.18 -24.09
C SER A 385 -10.40 -31.79 -25.48
N ARG A 386 -9.67 -32.87 -25.74
CA ARG A 386 -9.69 -33.61 -27.00
C ARG A 386 -9.40 -35.09 -26.80
N SER A 387 -9.53 -35.90 -27.86
CA SER A 387 -9.13 -37.31 -27.78
C SER A 387 -7.67 -37.42 -27.33
N GLY A 388 -7.44 -38.21 -26.27
CA GLY A 388 -6.14 -38.34 -25.61
C GLY A 388 -5.94 -37.46 -24.37
N CYS A 389 -6.79 -36.46 -24.09
CA CYS A 389 -6.61 -35.57 -22.93
C CYS A 389 -7.89 -34.78 -22.51
N ASN A 390 -8.21 -34.80 -21.21
CA ASN A 390 -9.34 -34.05 -20.61
C ASN A 390 -8.98 -32.64 -20.09
N ALA A 391 -7.76 -32.14 -20.36
CA ALA A 391 -7.30 -30.78 -20.05
C ALA A 391 -7.70 -30.26 -18.63
N GLU A 392 -7.30 -30.99 -17.59
CA GLU A 392 -7.57 -30.63 -16.19
C GLU A 392 -6.39 -29.91 -15.54
N LEU A 393 -6.65 -28.74 -14.91
CA LEU A 393 -5.63 -27.98 -14.18
C LEU A 393 -5.65 -28.27 -12.68
N GLY A 394 -4.47 -28.35 -12.07
CA GLY A 394 -4.26 -28.51 -10.63
C GLY A 394 -3.49 -29.76 -10.21
N GLY A 395 -3.06 -30.61 -11.16
CA GLY A 395 -2.10 -31.70 -10.92
C GLY A 395 -0.65 -31.25 -11.09
N PHE A 396 0.31 -32.12 -10.77
CA PHE A 396 1.75 -31.85 -10.95
C PHE A 396 2.19 -31.86 -12.43
N ALA A 397 1.50 -32.64 -13.26
CA ALA A 397 1.77 -32.76 -14.69
C ALA A 397 0.49 -33.23 -15.40
N GLY A 398 0.34 -32.87 -16.66
CA GLY A 398 -0.73 -33.38 -17.51
C GLY A 398 -0.31 -34.64 -18.26
N LEU A 399 -1.31 -35.45 -18.63
CA LEU A 399 -1.13 -36.70 -19.37
C LEU A 399 -1.77 -36.59 -20.76
N PHE A 400 -1.16 -37.20 -21.76
CA PHE A 400 -1.71 -37.32 -23.11
C PHE A 400 -1.58 -38.76 -23.62
N ASP A 401 -2.71 -39.40 -23.92
CA ASP A 401 -2.77 -40.76 -24.45
C ASP A 401 -2.76 -40.73 -25.99
N LEU A 402 -1.60 -41.03 -26.57
CA LEU A 402 -1.37 -41.09 -28.02
C LEU A 402 -2.22 -42.17 -28.69
N LYS A 403 -2.44 -43.30 -28.02
CA LYS A 403 -3.22 -44.41 -28.56
C LYS A 403 -4.70 -44.05 -28.61
N ALA A 404 -5.22 -43.41 -27.56
CA ALA A 404 -6.58 -42.88 -27.55
C ALA A 404 -6.76 -41.74 -28.56
N ALA A 405 -5.71 -40.97 -28.85
CA ALA A 405 -5.71 -39.97 -29.92
C ALA A 405 -5.62 -40.57 -31.34
N GLY A 406 -5.47 -41.89 -31.49
CA GLY A 406 -5.52 -42.60 -32.77
C GLY A 406 -4.16 -42.89 -33.42
N TYR A 407 -3.05 -42.60 -32.75
CA TYR A 407 -1.70 -42.85 -33.27
C TYR A 407 -1.28 -44.32 -33.12
N ARG A 408 -0.46 -44.79 -34.08
CA ARG A 408 0.07 -46.17 -34.10
C ARG A 408 1.55 -46.24 -33.77
N ASP A 409 2.39 -45.50 -34.49
CA ASP A 409 3.85 -45.38 -34.24
C ASP A 409 4.26 -43.90 -34.36
N PRO A 410 3.78 -43.05 -33.43
CA PRO A 410 4.04 -41.63 -33.46
C PRO A 410 5.48 -41.29 -33.07
N ILE A 411 6.04 -40.28 -33.74
CA ILE A 411 7.16 -39.48 -33.26
C ILE A 411 6.59 -38.19 -32.66
N LEU A 412 7.01 -37.88 -31.44
CA LEU A 412 6.68 -36.62 -30.80
C LEU A 412 7.59 -35.51 -31.32
N VAL A 413 6.99 -34.37 -31.63
CA VAL A 413 7.68 -33.15 -32.05
C VAL A 413 7.35 -32.07 -31.05
N SER A 414 8.36 -31.48 -30.43
CA SER A 414 8.18 -30.37 -29.50
C SER A 414 8.78 -29.09 -30.06
N GLY A 415 8.13 -27.97 -29.75
CA GLY A 415 8.59 -26.63 -30.09
C GLY A 415 8.33 -25.67 -28.93
N THR A 416 9.21 -24.68 -28.79
CA THR A 416 9.05 -23.61 -27.81
C THR A 416 9.34 -22.27 -28.45
N ASP A 417 8.54 -21.28 -28.12
CA ASP A 417 8.74 -19.89 -28.51
C ASP A 417 8.00 -18.98 -27.52
N GLY A 418 8.26 -17.68 -27.62
CA GLY A 418 7.55 -16.63 -26.89
C GLY A 418 6.84 -15.66 -27.82
N VAL A 419 6.22 -14.65 -27.23
CA VAL A 419 5.62 -13.54 -28.00
C VAL A 419 6.65 -12.44 -28.31
N GLY A 420 7.69 -12.32 -27.47
CA GLY A 420 8.72 -11.30 -27.61
C GLY A 420 8.20 -9.89 -27.35
N THR A 421 8.83 -8.89 -27.97
CA THR A 421 8.59 -7.47 -27.64
C THR A 421 7.25 -6.91 -28.15
N LYS A 422 6.43 -7.72 -28.84
CA LYS A 422 5.02 -7.39 -29.10
C LYS A 422 4.24 -7.21 -27.79
N LEU A 423 4.67 -7.87 -26.70
CA LEU A 423 4.14 -7.69 -25.35
C LEU A 423 4.19 -6.23 -24.86
N LYS A 424 5.23 -5.48 -25.23
CA LYS A 424 5.35 -4.06 -24.85
C LYS A 424 4.23 -3.22 -25.45
N ILE A 425 3.84 -3.52 -26.69
CA ILE A 425 2.75 -2.81 -27.37
C ILE A 425 1.41 -3.18 -26.72
N ALA A 426 1.20 -4.46 -26.39
CA ALA A 426 0.00 -4.92 -25.68
C ALA A 426 -0.15 -4.24 -24.31
N GLN A 427 0.95 -4.14 -23.57
CA GLN A 427 1.01 -3.45 -22.27
C GLN A 427 0.70 -1.96 -22.39
N GLU A 428 1.29 -1.28 -23.37
CA GLU A 428 1.05 0.15 -23.60
C GLU A 428 -0.38 0.44 -24.09
N CYS A 429 -0.95 -0.44 -24.91
CA CYS A 429 -2.32 -0.32 -25.41
C CYS A 429 -3.39 -0.87 -24.45
N GLN A 430 -3.00 -1.49 -23.33
CA GLN A 430 -3.88 -2.24 -22.42
C GLN A 430 -4.77 -3.28 -23.14
N LYS A 431 -4.20 -3.97 -24.15
CA LYS A 431 -4.87 -4.99 -24.96
C LYS A 431 -4.12 -6.31 -24.86
N HIS A 432 -4.62 -7.20 -24.00
CA HIS A 432 -3.92 -8.44 -23.61
C HIS A 432 -4.59 -9.72 -24.12
N ASP A 433 -5.85 -9.61 -24.53
CA ASP A 433 -6.74 -10.72 -24.91
C ASP A 433 -6.32 -11.44 -26.20
N THR A 434 -5.61 -10.76 -27.10
CA THR A 434 -5.13 -11.34 -28.36
C THR A 434 -3.77 -12.03 -28.27
N ILE A 435 -2.97 -11.69 -27.26
CA ILE A 435 -1.58 -12.13 -27.11
C ILE A 435 -1.47 -13.65 -26.88
N GLY A 436 -2.47 -14.25 -26.26
CA GLY A 436 -2.51 -15.70 -26.09
C GLY A 436 -2.51 -16.46 -27.42
N GLN A 437 -3.16 -15.92 -28.46
CA GLN A 437 -3.12 -16.52 -29.79
C GLN A 437 -1.75 -16.37 -30.46
N ASP A 438 -1.10 -15.22 -30.28
CA ASP A 438 0.27 -15.02 -30.75
C ASP A 438 1.19 -16.10 -30.19
N LEU A 439 1.12 -16.36 -28.87
CA LEU A 439 1.96 -17.36 -28.22
C LEU A 439 1.75 -18.77 -28.81
N VAL A 440 0.49 -19.21 -28.91
CA VAL A 440 0.17 -20.55 -29.43
C VAL A 440 0.57 -20.68 -30.90
N ALA A 441 0.33 -19.65 -31.71
CA ALA A 441 0.62 -19.69 -33.13
C ALA A 441 2.11 -19.81 -33.43
N MET A 442 2.97 -19.14 -32.66
CA MET A 442 4.42 -19.25 -32.84
C MET A 442 4.89 -20.70 -32.68
N CYS A 443 4.51 -21.38 -31.60
CA CYS A 443 4.98 -22.75 -31.36
C CYS A 443 4.26 -23.79 -32.25
N VAL A 444 2.95 -23.66 -32.43
CA VAL A 444 2.15 -24.62 -33.20
C VAL A 444 2.55 -24.60 -34.67
N ASN A 445 2.77 -23.41 -35.25
CA ASN A 445 3.15 -23.33 -36.65
C ASN A 445 4.57 -23.86 -36.90
N ASP A 446 5.47 -23.82 -35.91
CA ASP A 446 6.82 -24.40 -36.01
C ASP A 446 6.77 -25.93 -36.05
N ILE A 447 6.01 -26.58 -35.18
CA ILE A 447 5.92 -28.04 -35.18
C ILE A 447 5.23 -28.58 -36.46
N LEU A 448 4.40 -27.79 -37.14
CA LEU A 448 3.86 -28.14 -38.46
C LEU A 448 4.96 -28.28 -39.53
N ALA A 449 6.11 -27.62 -39.37
CA ALA A 449 7.25 -27.79 -40.28
C ALA A 449 7.85 -29.20 -40.25
N GLN A 450 7.56 -29.96 -39.20
CA GLN A 450 7.89 -31.37 -39.09
C GLN A 450 6.73 -32.29 -39.56
N GLY A 451 5.62 -31.72 -40.04
CA GLY A 451 4.39 -32.45 -40.37
C GLY A 451 3.56 -32.88 -39.16
N ALA A 452 3.88 -32.36 -37.96
CA ALA A 452 3.24 -32.77 -36.72
C ALA A 452 1.88 -32.10 -36.49
N GLU A 453 0.90 -32.89 -36.07
CA GLU A 453 -0.37 -32.36 -35.54
C GLU A 453 -0.15 -31.89 -34.10
N PRO A 454 -0.56 -30.66 -33.74
CA PRO A 454 -0.52 -30.20 -32.36
C PRO A 454 -1.41 -31.05 -31.47
N LEU A 455 -0.86 -31.63 -30.40
CA LEU A 455 -1.59 -32.45 -29.44
C LEU A 455 -1.96 -31.64 -28.21
N PHE A 456 -0.96 -31.03 -27.59
CA PHE A 456 -1.13 -30.22 -26.40
C PHE A 456 -0.14 -29.06 -26.32
N PHE A 457 -0.48 -28.11 -25.48
CA PHE A 457 0.26 -26.88 -25.22
C PHE A 457 0.45 -26.69 -23.72
N LEU A 458 1.62 -26.18 -23.34
CA LEU A 458 1.90 -25.68 -21.99
C LEU A 458 2.31 -24.22 -22.06
N ASP A 459 1.84 -23.40 -21.12
CA ASP A 459 2.21 -22.00 -21.02
C ASP A 459 3.02 -21.69 -19.75
N TYR A 460 3.88 -20.68 -19.84
CA TYR A 460 4.62 -20.11 -18.72
C TYR A 460 4.39 -18.61 -18.72
N PHE A 461 3.62 -18.13 -17.73
CA PHE A 461 3.33 -16.72 -17.51
C PHE A 461 4.20 -16.20 -16.38
N ALA A 462 5.10 -15.27 -16.68
CA ALA A 462 5.97 -14.64 -15.69
C ALA A 462 5.61 -13.16 -15.53
N CYS A 463 5.52 -12.64 -14.30
CA CYS A 463 5.22 -11.23 -14.07
C CYS A 463 5.92 -10.66 -12.83
N GLY A 464 6.07 -9.34 -12.77
CA GLY A 464 6.66 -8.67 -11.60
C GLY A 464 5.72 -8.60 -10.41
N LYS A 465 4.44 -8.37 -10.70
CA LYS A 465 3.32 -8.44 -9.75
C LYS A 465 2.11 -8.99 -10.49
N LEU A 466 1.45 -9.97 -9.89
CA LEU A 466 0.32 -10.66 -10.49
C LEU A 466 -0.90 -9.73 -10.51
N ASP A 467 -1.33 -9.39 -11.73
CA ASP A 467 -2.65 -8.85 -12.00
C ASP A 467 -3.54 -10.00 -12.49
N VAL A 468 -4.51 -10.38 -11.66
CA VAL A 468 -5.38 -11.53 -11.92
C VAL A 468 -6.25 -11.31 -13.16
N GLU A 469 -6.67 -10.08 -13.47
CA GLU A 469 -7.53 -9.81 -14.62
C GLU A 469 -6.75 -9.88 -15.93
N VAL A 470 -5.54 -9.30 -15.95
CA VAL A 470 -4.64 -9.38 -17.11
C VAL A 470 -4.24 -10.83 -17.38
N ALA A 471 -3.77 -11.55 -16.35
CA ALA A 471 -3.35 -12.95 -16.49
C ALA A 471 -4.52 -13.83 -16.97
N GLN A 472 -5.72 -13.63 -16.41
CA GLN A 472 -6.92 -14.34 -16.86
C GLN A 472 -7.22 -14.07 -18.34
N GLY A 473 -7.14 -12.81 -18.79
CA GLY A 473 -7.38 -12.43 -20.18
C GLY A 473 -6.39 -13.09 -21.15
N VAL A 474 -5.11 -13.09 -20.82
CA VAL A 474 -4.05 -13.74 -21.62
C VAL A 474 -4.29 -15.25 -21.70
N ILE A 475 -4.52 -15.92 -20.57
CA ILE A 475 -4.71 -17.39 -20.52
C ILE A 475 -6.02 -17.80 -21.23
N ALA A 476 -7.07 -16.99 -21.15
CA ALA A 476 -8.28 -17.21 -21.92
C ALA A 476 -8.00 -17.17 -23.44
N GLY A 477 -7.16 -16.23 -23.89
CA GLY A 477 -6.68 -16.15 -25.27
C GLY A 477 -5.85 -17.38 -25.69
N ILE A 478 -4.97 -17.88 -24.82
CA ILE A 478 -4.19 -19.12 -25.05
C ILE A 478 -5.14 -20.30 -25.24
N ALA A 479 -6.09 -20.48 -24.32
CA ALA A 479 -7.04 -21.59 -24.38
C ALA A 479 -7.90 -21.54 -25.66
N ASP A 480 -8.36 -20.35 -26.08
CA ASP A 480 -9.11 -20.19 -27.33
C ASP A 480 -8.25 -20.52 -28.56
N ALA A 481 -6.99 -20.08 -28.56
CA ALA A 481 -6.05 -20.41 -29.61
C ALA A 481 -5.72 -21.90 -29.68
N CYS A 482 -5.56 -22.58 -28.54
CA CYS A 482 -5.42 -24.03 -28.46
C CYS A 482 -6.61 -24.75 -29.12
N ARG A 483 -7.86 -24.34 -28.82
CA ARG A 483 -9.05 -24.90 -29.47
C ARG A 483 -9.03 -24.69 -30.98
N LYS A 484 -8.71 -23.48 -31.45
CA LYS A 484 -8.59 -23.16 -32.88
C LYS A 484 -7.50 -23.99 -33.56
N ALA A 485 -6.39 -24.20 -32.87
CA ALA A 485 -5.24 -24.98 -33.33
C ALA A 485 -5.49 -26.50 -33.32
N GLY A 486 -6.48 -26.96 -32.54
CA GLY A 486 -6.82 -28.37 -32.36
C GLY A 486 -6.04 -29.06 -31.24
N CYS A 487 -5.39 -28.34 -30.32
CA CYS A 487 -4.64 -28.92 -29.20
C CYS A 487 -5.29 -28.63 -27.84
N ALA A 488 -4.96 -29.44 -26.83
CA ALA A 488 -5.34 -29.19 -25.45
C ALA A 488 -4.37 -28.20 -24.77
N LEU A 489 -4.88 -27.26 -23.98
CA LEU A 489 -4.09 -26.55 -22.99
C LEU A 489 -3.93 -27.47 -21.77
N LEU A 490 -2.81 -28.17 -21.72
CA LEU A 490 -2.59 -29.28 -20.79
C LEU A 490 -2.22 -28.82 -19.38
N GLY A 491 -1.65 -27.63 -19.27
CA GLY A 491 -1.10 -27.11 -18.03
C GLY A 491 -0.29 -25.85 -18.29
N GLY A 492 0.11 -25.19 -17.22
CA GLY A 492 0.97 -24.03 -17.29
C GLY A 492 1.39 -23.58 -15.90
N GLU A 493 2.30 -22.63 -15.86
CA GLU A 493 2.82 -22.05 -14.62
C GLU A 493 2.62 -20.54 -14.64
N THR A 494 2.15 -19.98 -13.51
CA THR A 494 2.09 -18.53 -13.31
C THR A 494 3.06 -18.15 -12.20
N ALA A 495 4.18 -17.54 -12.59
CA ALA A 495 5.25 -17.15 -11.68
C ALA A 495 5.22 -15.63 -11.43
N GLU A 496 4.98 -15.24 -10.18
CA GLU A 496 5.21 -13.89 -9.69
C GLU A 496 6.67 -13.77 -9.23
N MET A 497 7.46 -12.94 -9.90
CA MET A 497 8.90 -12.77 -9.68
C MET A 497 9.25 -11.29 -9.45
N PRO A 498 8.94 -10.74 -8.26
CA PRO A 498 9.28 -9.37 -7.89
C PRO A 498 10.79 -9.13 -8.01
N GLY A 499 11.17 -8.04 -8.66
CA GLY A 499 12.58 -7.66 -8.89
C GLY A 499 13.22 -8.26 -10.15
N MET A 500 12.62 -9.30 -10.75
CA MET A 500 13.02 -9.78 -12.09
C MET A 500 12.30 -8.97 -13.18
N TYR A 501 10.99 -8.74 -13.00
CA TYR A 501 10.17 -7.93 -13.90
C TYR A 501 9.64 -6.68 -13.15
N PRO A 502 9.54 -5.52 -13.81
CA PRO A 502 8.86 -4.35 -13.24
C PRO A 502 7.37 -4.62 -12.96
N PRO A 503 6.76 -3.93 -11.98
CA PRO A 503 5.32 -4.00 -11.76
C PRO A 503 4.53 -3.63 -13.03
N GLY A 504 3.51 -4.42 -13.36
CA GLY A 504 2.71 -4.23 -14.59
C GLY A 504 3.29 -4.86 -15.85
N GLU A 505 4.52 -5.41 -15.78
CA GLU A 505 5.12 -6.14 -16.88
C GLU A 505 4.99 -7.66 -16.69
N TYR A 506 4.81 -8.36 -17.81
CA TYR A 506 4.81 -9.82 -17.89
C TYR A 506 5.50 -10.30 -19.17
N ASP A 507 6.00 -11.53 -19.11
CA ASP A 507 6.58 -12.30 -20.21
C ASP A 507 5.86 -13.64 -20.38
N LEU A 508 5.89 -14.18 -21.60
CA LEU A 508 5.21 -15.41 -21.96
C LEU A 508 6.13 -16.35 -22.73
N ALA A 509 6.20 -17.59 -22.28
CA ALA A 509 6.79 -18.69 -23.03
C ALA A 509 5.76 -19.81 -23.22
N GLY A 510 5.84 -20.48 -24.37
CA GLY A 510 4.89 -21.48 -24.81
C GLY A 510 5.61 -22.74 -25.25
N PHE A 511 5.00 -23.89 -25.01
CA PHE A 511 5.56 -25.19 -25.36
C PHE A 511 4.49 -26.00 -26.06
N ALA A 512 4.65 -26.23 -27.37
CA ALA A 512 3.77 -27.08 -28.14
C ALA A 512 4.38 -28.47 -28.27
N VAL A 513 3.56 -29.50 -28.07
CA VAL A 513 3.91 -30.88 -28.41
C VAL A 513 2.91 -31.39 -29.43
N GLY A 514 3.44 -31.87 -30.54
CA GLY A 514 2.69 -32.52 -31.60
C GLY A 514 3.15 -33.95 -31.86
N ALA A 515 2.45 -34.63 -32.76
CA ALA A 515 2.82 -35.95 -33.23
C ALA A 515 2.67 -36.11 -34.74
N VAL A 516 3.55 -36.94 -35.29
CA VAL A 516 3.57 -37.36 -36.69
C VAL A 516 3.88 -38.85 -36.75
N GLU A 517 3.26 -39.59 -37.66
CA GLU A 517 3.60 -41.00 -37.86
C GLU A 517 5.01 -41.11 -38.47
N ARG A 518 5.79 -42.13 -38.07
CA ARG A 518 7.23 -42.27 -38.42
C ARG A 518 7.60 -42.13 -39.90
N GLY A 519 6.67 -42.33 -40.83
CA GLY A 519 6.88 -42.16 -42.28
C GLY A 519 6.33 -40.88 -42.90
N GLN A 520 5.79 -39.95 -42.10
CA GLN A 520 5.07 -38.76 -42.59
C GLN A 520 5.76 -37.44 -42.21
N MET A 521 7.00 -37.50 -41.73
CA MET A 521 7.75 -36.31 -41.34
C MET A 521 8.06 -35.42 -42.54
N LEU A 522 8.21 -34.13 -42.24
CA LEU A 522 8.72 -33.10 -43.14
C LEU A 522 10.01 -32.51 -42.53
N PRO A 523 10.91 -31.94 -43.34
CA PRO A 523 10.93 -31.98 -44.81
C PRO A 523 11.34 -33.36 -45.35
N GLN A 524 10.90 -33.67 -46.57
CA GLN A 524 11.29 -34.85 -47.34
C GLN A 524 12.32 -34.43 -48.37
N LEU A 525 13.54 -34.20 -47.89
CA LEU A 525 14.62 -33.57 -48.65
C LEU A 525 14.99 -34.33 -49.94
N ASP A 526 14.88 -35.65 -49.90
CA ASP A 526 15.13 -36.55 -51.03
C ASP A 526 14.12 -36.38 -52.18
N ARG A 527 12.94 -35.83 -51.89
CA ARG A 527 11.89 -35.58 -52.89
C ARG A 527 11.98 -34.19 -53.51
N ILE A 528 12.77 -33.27 -52.94
CA ILE A 528 12.86 -31.88 -53.40
C ILE A 528 13.79 -31.81 -54.62
N SER A 529 13.32 -31.20 -55.71
CA SER A 529 14.12 -30.99 -56.91
C SER A 529 13.81 -29.66 -57.59
N GLU A 530 14.71 -29.21 -58.47
CA GLU A 530 14.46 -28.06 -59.32
C GLU A 530 13.15 -28.23 -60.11
N GLY A 531 12.39 -27.14 -60.23
CA GLY A 531 11.08 -27.12 -60.88
C GLY A 531 9.89 -27.38 -59.94
N ASP A 532 10.13 -27.66 -58.65
CA ASP A 532 9.08 -27.77 -57.66
C ASP A 532 8.31 -26.44 -57.46
N VAL A 533 6.99 -26.58 -57.27
CA VAL A 533 6.09 -25.44 -57.10
C VAL A 533 6.11 -24.93 -55.67
N LEU A 534 6.25 -23.61 -55.51
CA LEU A 534 6.16 -22.92 -54.24
C LEU A 534 4.77 -22.32 -54.06
N ILE A 535 4.19 -22.51 -52.88
CA ILE A 535 2.89 -21.94 -52.52
C ILE A 535 3.08 -21.01 -51.33
N GLY A 536 2.91 -19.72 -51.56
CA GLY A 536 2.90 -18.71 -50.52
C GLY A 536 1.54 -18.65 -49.81
N VAL A 537 1.53 -18.75 -48.48
CA VAL A 537 0.34 -18.56 -47.66
C VAL A 537 0.43 -17.20 -46.97
N ALA A 538 -0.56 -16.33 -47.21
CA ALA A 538 -0.55 -14.97 -46.66
C ALA A 538 -0.69 -14.94 -45.13
N SER A 539 0.16 -14.13 -44.50
CA SER A 539 0.09 -13.77 -43.08
C SER A 539 -1.11 -12.87 -42.78
N SER A 540 -1.44 -12.72 -41.50
CA SER A 540 -2.41 -11.72 -41.01
C SER A 540 -1.81 -10.31 -40.88
N GLY A 541 -0.51 -10.16 -41.11
CA GLY A 541 0.26 -8.94 -40.87
C GLY A 541 1.66 -9.28 -40.37
N VAL A 542 2.19 -8.43 -39.48
CA VAL A 542 3.46 -8.70 -38.79
C VAL A 542 3.21 -9.70 -37.65
N HIS A 543 3.85 -10.86 -37.72
CA HIS A 543 3.81 -11.88 -36.68
C HIS A 543 4.72 -11.51 -35.49
N SER A 544 4.57 -12.20 -34.35
CA SER A 544 5.23 -11.85 -33.07
C SER A 544 6.74 -11.60 -33.14
N ASN A 545 7.47 -12.36 -33.95
CA ASN A 545 8.91 -12.15 -34.14
C ASN A 545 9.22 -10.94 -35.02
N GLY A 546 10.17 -10.10 -34.58
CA GLY A 546 10.59 -8.88 -35.28
C GLY A 546 10.05 -7.57 -34.70
N PHE A 547 9.20 -7.63 -33.67
CA PHE A 547 8.60 -6.44 -33.06
C PHE A 547 9.59 -5.48 -32.41
N SER A 548 10.82 -5.91 -32.11
CA SER A 548 11.88 -5.02 -31.63
C SER A 548 12.27 -3.99 -32.69
N LEU A 549 12.28 -4.39 -33.97
CA LEU A 549 12.51 -3.48 -35.09
C LEU A 549 11.28 -2.61 -35.34
N VAL A 550 10.07 -3.19 -35.29
CA VAL A 550 8.81 -2.43 -35.44
C VAL A 550 8.73 -1.30 -34.43
N ARG A 551 9.00 -1.57 -33.14
CA ARG A 551 9.01 -0.55 -32.08
C ARG A 551 10.03 0.56 -32.37
N LYS A 552 11.25 0.23 -32.78
CA LYS A 552 12.26 1.21 -33.20
C LYS A 552 11.84 2.04 -34.42
N ILE A 553 11.09 1.46 -35.35
CA ILE A 553 10.55 2.18 -36.51
C ILE A 553 9.48 3.18 -36.04
N VAL A 554 8.57 2.77 -35.16
CA VAL A 554 7.54 3.65 -34.59
C VAL A 554 8.18 4.79 -33.80
N GLU A 555 9.15 4.48 -32.92
CA GLU A 555 9.92 5.48 -32.14
C GLU A 555 10.63 6.53 -33.01
N LYS A 556 11.05 6.16 -34.22
CA LYS A 556 11.71 7.07 -35.18
C LYS A 556 10.73 7.76 -36.13
N SER A 557 9.47 7.37 -36.11
CA SER A 557 8.42 7.94 -36.94
C SER A 557 7.72 9.09 -36.22
N SER A 558 6.79 9.76 -36.90
CA SER A 558 5.87 10.73 -36.30
C SER A 558 4.59 10.09 -35.76
N LEU A 559 4.52 8.76 -35.68
CA LEU A 559 3.34 8.01 -35.24
C LEU A 559 3.55 7.44 -33.83
N ASP A 560 2.45 7.27 -33.11
CA ASP A 560 2.35 6.52 -31.87
C ASP A 560 1.31 5.40 -31.99
N PHE A 561 1.15 4.55 -30.97
CA PHE A 561 0.19 3.45 -31.03
C PHE A 561 -1.29 3.88 -31.03
N SER A 562 -1.58 5.14 -30.70
CA SER A 562 -2.92 5.72 -30.77
C SER A 562 -3.25 6.32 -32.14
N SER A 563 -2.22 6.51 -32.98
CA SER A 563 -2.34 7.15 -34.29
C SER A 563 -3.26 6.36 -35.21
N ARG A 564 -4.15 7.06 -35.92
CA ARG A 564 -5.11 6.45 -36.84
C ARG A 564 -4.43 6.03 -38.15
N VAL A 565 -4.63 4.78 -38.55
CA VAL A 565 -4.02 4.18 -39.75
C VAL A 565 -5.03 3.36 -40.54
N GLY A 566 -4.66 2.99 -41.78
CA GLY A 566 -5.52 2.27 -42.72
C GLY A 566 -6.18 3.17 -43.75
N VAL A 567 -6.74 2.57 -44.81
CA VAL A 567 -7.31 3.30 -45.97
C VAL A 567 -8.51 4.19 -45.56
N SER A 568 -9.25 3.79 -44.52
CA SER A 568 -10.38 4.55 -43.95
C SER A 568 -10.05 5.29 -42.64
N GLY A 569 -8.89 5.02 -42.02
CA GLY A 569 -8.50 5.62 -40.73
C GLY A 569 -9.24 5.06 -39.49
N ASP A 570 -9.97 3.96 -39.63
CA ASP A 570 -10.87 3.47 -38.57
C ASP A 570 -10.16 2.75 -37.41
N GLN A 571 -8.90 2.34 -37.58
CA GLN A 571 -8.13 1.58 -36.58
C GLN A 571 -6.90 2.35 -36.10
N THR A 572 -6.47 2.11 -34.87
CA THR A 572 -5.20 2.64 -34.38
C THR A 572 -4.01 1.80 -34.85
N LEU A 573 -2.81 2.39 -34.85
CA LEU A 573 -1.59 1.66 -35.16
C LEU A 573 -1.37 0.50 -34.17
N GLY A 574 -1.67 0.71 -32.89
CA GLY A 574 -1.62 -0.35 -31.87
C GLY A 574 -2.56 -1.50 -32.20
N GLU A 575 -3.79 -1.23 -32.62
CA GLU A 575 -4.75 -2.26 -33.05
C GLU A 575 -4.25 -3.06 -34.26
N LEU A 576 -3.75 -2.36 -35.28
CA LEU A 576 -3.20 -3.00 -36.47
C LEU A 576 -2.00 -3.89 -36.11
N LEU A 577 -1.07 -3.40 -35.30
CA LEU A 577 0.12 -4.12 -34.88
C LEU A 577 -0.21 -5.28 -33.91
N LEU A 578 -1.29 -5.19 -33.14
CA LEU A 578 -1.78 -6.26 -32.27
C LEU A 578 -2.70 -7.25 -32.99
N THR A 579 -2.81 -7.18 -34.33
CA THR A 579 -3.44 -8.24 -35.12
C THR A 579 -2.78 -9.58 -34.77
N PRO A 580 -3.55 -10.60 -34.34
CA PRO A 580 -2.99 -11.88 -33.92
C PRO A 580 -2.23 -12.59 -35.03
N THR A 581 -1.13 -13.25 -34.69
CA THR A 581 -0.43 -14.20 -35.55
C THR A 581 -1.41 -15.31 -35.97
N LYS A 582 -1.40 -15.63 -37.26
CA LYS A 582 -2.37 -16.56 -37.85
C LYS A 582 -2.04 -18.00 -37.48
N LEU A 583 -3.07 -18.75 -37.06
CA LEU A 583 -2.98 -20.18 -36.81
C LEU A 583 -3.22 -20.96 -38.11
N TYR A 584 -2.25 -21.79 -38.51
CA TYR A 584 -2.36 -22.54 -39.77
C TYR A 584 -2.66 -24.03 -39.58
N SER A 585 -2.50 -24.58 -38.37
CA SER A 585 -2.56 -26.03 -38.12
C SER A 585 -3.80 -26.69 -38.69
N LYS A 586 -4.99 -26.21 -38.32
CA LYS A 586 -6.25 -26.83 -38.76
C LYS A 586 -6.46 -26.76 -40.28
N THR A 587 -5.96 -25.70 -40.92
CA THR A 587 -6.11 -25.47 -42.37
C THR A 587 -5.08 -26.26 -43.18
N LEU A 588 -3.82 -26.28 -42.75
CA LEU A 588 -2.73 -26.85 -43.54
C LEU A 588 -2.48 -28.31 -43.23
N LEU A 589 -2.72 -28.78 -42.01
CA LEU A 589 -2.39 -30.16 -41.61
C LEU A 589 -2.99 -31.24 -42.54
N PRO A 590 -4.26 -31.16 -43.00
CA PRO A 590 -4.78 -32.13 -43.97
C PRO A 590 -4.00 -32.12 -45.30
N VAL A 591 -3.54 -30.95 -45.75
CA VAL A 591 -2.75 -30.79 -46.97
C VAL A 591 -1.33 -31.33 -46.77
N LEU A 592 -0.70 -31.03 -45.64
CA LEU A 592 0.63 -31.53 -45.27
C LEU A 592 0.63 -33.08 -45.20
N ARG A 593 -0.43 -33.68 -44.66
CA ARG A 593 -0.60 -35.14 -44.54
C ARG A 593 -1.06 -35.83 -45.84
N SER A 594 -1.31 -35.10 -46.92
CA SER A 594 -1.74 -35.68 -48.20
C SER A 594 -0.65 -36.50 -48.91
N GLY A 595 0.63 -36.35 -48.50
CA GLY A 595 1.78 -36.96 -49.15
C GLY A 595 2.29 -36.19 -50.38
N HIS A 596 1.63 -35.10 -50.77
CA HIS A 596 2.04 -34.24 -51.89
C HIS A 596 2.96 -33.09 -51.48
N VAL A 597 2.96 -32.69 -50.21
CA VAL A 597 3.84 -31.64 -49.70
C VAL A 597 5.20 -32.23 -49.34
N LYS A 598 6.26 -31.59 -49.84
CA LYS A 598 7.65 -32.02 -49.63
C LYS A 598 8.31 -31.29 -48.46
N ALA A 599 7.95 -30.04 -48.23
CA ALA A 599 8.47 -29.21 -47.16
C ALA A 599 7.45 -28.10 -46.81
N TYR A 600 7.54 -27.61 -45.57
CA TYR A 600 6.81 -26.44 -45.09
C TYR A 600 7.77 -25.58 -44.28
N ALA A 601 7.87 -24.29 -44.61
CA ALA A 601 8.64 -23.32 -43.83
C ALA A 601 7.69 -22.36 -43.12
N HIS A 602 7.73 -22.33 -41.79
CA HIS A 602 7.11 -21.25 -41.03
C HIS A 602 8.00 -20.02 -41.12
N ILE A 603 7.48 -18.92 -41.68
CA ILE A 603 8.24 -17.67 -41.79
C ILE A 603 8.04 -16.86 -40.51
N THR A 604 9.10 -16.85 -39.70
CA THR A 604 9.15 -16.29 -38.34
C THR A 604 10.42 -15.44 -38.18
N GLY A 605 11.13 -15.51 -37.05
CA GLY A 605 12.44 -14.87 -36.84
C GLY A 605 13.42 -15.24 -37.96
N GLY A 606 14.21 -14.25 -38.41
CA GLY A 606 15.11 -14.43 -39.56
C GLY A 606 14.44 -14.36 -40.94
N GLY A 607 13.11 -14.28 -41.01
CA GLY A 607 12.37 -14.03 -42.24
C GLY A 607 12.57 -15.07 -43.33
N LEU A 608 12.50 -14.65 -44.60
CA LEU A 608 12.64 -15.56 -45.75
C LEU A 608 14.05 -16.12 -45.89
N LEU A 609 15.06 -15.32 -45.56
CA LEU A 609 16.47 -15.67 -45.76
C LEU A 609 16.95 -16.77 -44.82
N GLU A 610 16.43 -16.82 -43.59
CA GLU A 610 16.86 -17.83 -42.61
C GLU A 610 15.92 -19.03 -42.51
N ASN A 611 14.62 -18.87 -42.77
CA ASN A 611 13.66 -19.95 -42.55
C ASN A 611 13.53 -20.90 -43.74
N ILE A 612 13.57 -20.38 -44.98
CA ILE A 612 13.45 -21.21 -46.18
C ILE A 612 14.61 -22.22 -46.30
N PRO A 613 15.89 -21.84 -46.11
CA PRO A 613 16.98 -22.81 -46.21
C PRO A 613 16.91 -23.97 -45.22
N ARG A 614 16.21 -23.82 -44.08
CA ARG A 614 16.07 -24.88 -43.07
C ARG A 614 15.31 -26.11 -43.56
N VAL A 615 14.57 -25.98 -44.65
CA VAL A 615 13.71 -27.05 -45.19
C VAL A 615 14.08 -27.46 -46.61
N LEU A 616 15.25 -27.03 -47.10
CA LEU A 616 15.76 -27.32 -48.44
C LEU A 616 17.05 -28.16 -48.38
N PRO A 617 17.34 -28.96 -49.41
CA PRO A 617 18.68 -29.52 -49.61
C PRO A 617 19.71 -28.42 -49.86
N GLU A 618 20.97 -28.64 -49.47
CA GLU A 618 22.07 -27.68 -49.70
C GLU A 618 22.28 -27.30 -51.18
N SER A 619 21.88 -28.18 -52.10
CA SER A 619 21.99 -27.98 -53.54
C SER A 619 20.86 -27.15 -54.15
N CYS A 620 19.83 -26.79 -53.39
CA CYS A 620 18.63 -26.13 -53.89
C CYS A 620 18.45 -24.72 -53.29
N GLY A 621 17.86 -23.83 -54.09
CA GLY A 621 17.42 -22.50 -53.66
C GLY A 621 15.99 -22.22 -54.09
N VAL A 622 15.43 -21.12 -53.61
CA VAL A 622 14.04 -20.70 -53.89
C VAL A 622 14.02 -19.36 -54.61
N VAL A 623 13.20 -19.26 -55.66
CA VAL A 623 12.90 -18.02 -56.38
C VAL A 623 11.44 -17.65 -56.08
N LEU A 624 11.22 -16.50 -55.43
CA LEU A 624 9.91 -16.01 -55.00
C LEU A 624 9.32 -14.99 -55.98
#